data_AF-A0A3C2BAW7-F1
#
_entry.id   AF-A0A3C2BAW7-F1
#
_cell.length_a   1.000
_cell.length_b   1.000
_cell.length_c   1.000
_cell.angle_alpha   90.00
_cell.angle_beta   90.00
_cell.angle_gamma   90.00
#
_symmetry.space_group_name_H-M   'P 1'
#
loop_
_entity.id
_entity.type
_entity.pdbx_description
1 polymer ?
#
loop_
_entity_poly.entity_id
_entity_poly.type
_entity_poly.pdbx_seq_one_letter_code
_entity_poly.pdbx_strand_id
1 'polypeptide(L)' 'FNYEYHELKIALESLDEKSKMILSMSVINGYTSLEIARICKINPATVRSRLMRIKKKLRLNLEESD' A
#
# COMPACT_ATOMS: atom_id res chain seq x y z
N PHE A 1 7.42 -22.92 7.65
CA PHE A 1 6.32 -22.40 6.82
C PHE A 1 5.69 -21.20 7.52
N ASN A 2 6.13 -19.97 7.21
CA ASN A 2 5.36 -18.68 7.21
C ASN A 2 6.25 -17.42 7.12
N TYR A 3 7.53 -17.53 6.75
CA TYR A 3 8.48 -16.41 6.80
C TYR A 3 8.03 -15.21 5.94
N GLU A 4 7.66 -15.47 4.68
CA GLU A 4 7.13 -14.45 3.76
C GLU A 4 5.90 -13.70 4.31
N TYR A 5 4.99 -14.41 5.01
CA TYR A 5 3.82 -13.77 5.63
C TYR A 5 4.22 -12.86 6.80
N HIS A 6 5.21 -13.27 7.58
CA HIS A 6 5.70 -12.48 8.70
C HIS A 6 6.36 -11.18 8.21
N GLU A 7 7.17 -11.25 7.17
CA GLU A 7 7.82 -10.08 6.57
C GLU A 7 6.82 -9.15 5.89
N LEU A 8 5.87 -9.72 5.14
CA LEU A 8 4.78 -8.94 4.57
C LEU A 8 3.99 -8.20 5.66
N LYS A 9 3.73 -8.88 6.79
CA LYS A 9 3.04 -8.27 7.94
C LYS A 9 3.84 -7.10 8.51
N ILE A 10 5.14 -7.26 8.75
CA ILE A 10 6.03 -6.18 9.23
C ILE A 10 6.04 -5.01 8.23
N ALA A 11 6.18 -5.32 6.94
CA ALA A 11 6.19 -4.33 5.87
C ALA A 11 4.88 -3.52 5.83
N LEU A 12 3.73 -4.19 5.99
CA LEU A 12 2.42 -3.55 6.08
C LEU A 12 2.25 -2.72 7.35
N GLU A 13 2.72 -3.20 8.50
CA GLU A 13 2.69 -2.49 9.78
C GLU A 13 3.51 -1.19 9.72
N SER A 14 4.59 -1.17 8.94
CA SER A 14 5.46 0.01 8.73
C SER A 14 4.84 1.13 7.88
N LEU A 15 3.65 0.93 7.32
CA LEU A 15 2.93 1.96 6.54
C LEU A 15 2.20 2.92 7.47
N ASP A 16 2.13 4.20 7.10
CA ASP A 16 1.24 5.14 7.78
C ASP A 16 -0.24 4.76 7.55
N GLU A 17 -1.11 5.10 8.49
CA GLU A 17 -2.54 4.73 8.46
C GLU A 17 -3.23 5.15 7.17
N LYS A 18 -2.87 6.32 6.62
CA LYS A 18 -3.42 6.79 5.35
C LYS A 18 -2.98 5.92 4.17
N SER A 19 -1.75 5.44 4.18
CA SER A 19 -1.22 4.51 3.18
C SER A 19 -1.85 3.12 3.32
N LYS A 20 -2.06 2.60 4.53
CA LYS A 20 -2.80 1.35 4.79
C LYS A 20 -4.23 1.42 4.24
N MET A 21 -4.93 2.51 4.53
CA MET A 21 -6.29 2.74 4.04
C MET A 21 -6.34 2.80 2.50
N ILE A 22 -5.46 3.59 1.87
CA ILE A 22 -5.39 3.70 0.40
C ILE A 22 -5.07 2.35 -0.25
N LEU A 23 -4.15 1.56 0.35
CA LEU A 23 -3.80 0.23 -0.13
C LEU A 23 -4.99 -0.72 -0.03
N SER A 24 -5.70 -0.74 1.11
CA SER A 24 -6.88 -1.57 1.33
C SER A 24 -7.98 -1.26 0.30
N MET A 25 -8.28 0.03 0.12
CA MET A 25 -9.27 0.46 -0.89
C MET A 25 -8.90 0.01 -2.30
N SER A 26 -7.62 0.06 -2.66
CA SER A 26 -7.17 -0.32 -4.01
C SER A 26 -7.10 -1.83 -4.23
N VAL A 27 -6.58 -2.59 -3.27
CA VAL A 27 -6.24 -4.02 -3.45
C VAL A 27 -7.35 -4.94 -2.96
N ILE A 28 -7.97 -4.60 -1.84
CA ILE A 28 -9.02 -5.42 -1.22
C ILE A 28 -10.39 -5.05 -1.79
N ASN A 29 -10.67 -3.75 -1.94
CA ASN A 29 -11.98 -3.28 -2.41
C ASN A 29 -12.03 -2.97 -3.92
N GLY A 30 -10.90 -2.97 -4.62
CA GLY A 30 -10.85 -2.76 -6.07
C GLY A 30 -11.12 -1.33 -6.54
N TYR A 31 -11.11 -0.33 -5.64
CA TYR A 31 -11.33 1.06 -6.04
C TYR A 31 -10.20 1.60 -6.92
N THR A 32 -10.59 2.36 -7.93
CA THR A 32 -9.66 3.10 -8.78
C THR A 32 -9.03 4.27 -8.04
N SER A 33 -7.88 4.76 -8.49
CA SER A 33 -7.24 5.94 -7.89
C SER A 33 -8.13 7.20 -7.91
N LEU A 34 -9.05 7.30 -8.86
CA LEU A 34 -9.98 8.43 -8.96
C LEU A 34 -11.10 8.33 -7.93
N GLU A 35 -11.64 7.14 -7.69
CA GLU A 35 -12.65 6.90 -6.65
C GLU A 35 -12.05 7.12 -5.26
N ILE A 36 -10.85 6.58 -5.01
CA ILE A 36 -10.11 6.82 -3.76
C ILE A 36 -9.87 8.31 -3.55
N ALA A 37 -9.46 9.04 -4.59
CA ALA A 37 -9.25 10.49 -4.51
C ALA A 37 -10.51 11.24 -4.10
N ARG A 38 -11.67 10.87 -4.66
CA ARG A 38 -12.97 11.46 -4.31
C ARG A 38 -13.36 11.15 -2.87
N ILE A 39 -13.26 9.89 -2.45
CA ILE A 39 -13.63 9.44 -1.10
C ILE A 39 -12.72 10.08 -0.05
N CYS A 40 -11.40 10.01 -0.24
CA CYS A 40 -10.41 10.54 0.69
C CYS A 40 -10.20 12.06 0.56
N LYS A 41 -10.87 12.72 -0.39
CA LYS A 41 -10.74 14.15 -0.70
C LYS A 41 -9.27 14.60 -0.87
N ILE A 42 -8.51 13.85 -1.66
CA ILE A 42 -7.11 14.17 -2.00
C ILE A 42 -6.88 14.12 -3.51
N ASN A 43 -5.79 14.73 -3.99
CA ASN A 43 -5.47 14.75 -5.41
C ASN A 43 -5.23 13.30 -5.95
N PRO A 44 -5.81 12.91 -7.10
CA PRO A 44 -5.57 11.62 -7.74
C PRO A 44 -4.08 11.31 -8.01
N ALA A 45 -3.26 12.32 -8.32
CA ALA A 45 -1.81 12.16 -8.46
C ALA A 45 -1.14 11.77 -7.12
N THR A 46 -1.64 12.30 -6.00
CA THR A 46 -1.19 11.90 -4.66
C THR A 46 -1.55 10.45 -4.35
N VAL A 47 -2.74 9.98 -4.76
CA VAL A 47 -3.12 8.57 -4.61
C VAL A 47 -2.16 7.66 -5.38
N ARG A 48 -1.92 7.96 -6.65
CA ARG A 48 -1.00 7.16 -7.50
C ARG A 48 0.42 7.13 -6.97
N SER A 49 0.97 8.29 -6.59
CA SER A 49 2.33 8.37 -6.03
C SER A 49 2.44 7.66 -4.67
N ARG A 50 1.41 7.70 -3.83
CA ARG A 50 1.36 6.88 -2.60
C ARG A 50 1.34 5.39 -2.91
N LEU A 51 0.45 4.92 -3.78
CA LEU A 51 0.39 3.51 -4.19
C LEU A 51 1.73 3.03 -4.77
N MET A 52 2.40 3.84 -5.60
CA MET A 52 3.72 3.53 -6.12
C MET A 52 4.76 3.38 -4.99
N ARG A 53 4.81 4.33 -4.05
CA ARG A 53 5.73 4.27 -2.90
C ARG A 53 5.45 3.05 -2.01
N ILE A 54 4.19 2.74 -1.76
CA ILE A 54 3.78 1.55 -0.99
C ILE A 54 4.28 0.28 -1.69
N LYS A 55 3.99 0.11 -2.98
CA LYS A 55 4.46 -1.06 -3.75
C LYS A 55 5.98 -1.18 -3.76
N LYS A 56 6.71 -0.06 -3.89
CA LYS A 56 8.18 -0.06 -3.82
C LYS A 56 8.66 -0.50 -2.44
N LYS A 57 8.08 0.03 -1.36
CA LYS A 57 8.46 -0.33 0.01
C LYS A 57 8.16 -1.81 0.31
N LEU A 58 7.00 -2.31 -0.12
CA LEU A 58 6.65 -3.72 0.04
C LEU A 58 7.57 -4.65 -0.76
N ARG A 59 8.00 -4.26 -1.97
CA ARG A 59 8.98 -5.04 -2.76
C ARG A 59 10.37 -5.04 -2.14
N LEU A 60 10.88 -3.89 -1.71
CA LEU A 60 12.21 -3.80 -1.08
C LEU A 60 12.29 -4.68 0.17
N ASN A 61 11.24 -4.69 0.99
CA ASN A 61 11.19 -5.54 2.18
C ASN A 61 11.05 -7.05 1.87
N LEU A 62 10.76 -7.44 0.63
CA LEU A 62 10.73 -8.85 0.20
C LEU A 62 12.03 -9.25 -0.51
N GLU A 63 12.78 -8.30 -1.07
CA GLU A 63 14.05 -8.52 -1.77
C GLU A 63 15.27 -8.44 -0.83
N GLU A 64 15.20 -7.70 0.29
CA GLU A 64 16.25 -7.62 1.32
C GLU A 64 16.32 -8.86 2.23
N SER A 65 15.46 -9.84 1.99
CA SER A 65 15.19 -10.99 2.84
C SER A 65 15.67 -12.34 2.26
N ASP A 66 16.38 -12.30 1.13
CA ASP A 66 17.01 -13.44 0.44
C ASP A 66 18.51 -13.60 0.80
#